data_AF-A0A5F8HDW6-F1
#
_entry.id   AF-A0A5F8HDW6-F1
#
_cell.length_a   1.000
_cell.length_b   1.000
_cell.length_c   1.000
_cell.angle_alpha   90.00
_cell.angle_beta   90.00
_cell.angle_gamma   90.00
#
_symmetry.space_group_name_H-M   'P 1'
#
loop_
_entity.id
_entity.type
_entity.pdbx_description
1 polymer ?
#
loop_
_entity_poly.entity_id
_entity_poly.type
_entity_poly.pdbx_seq_one_letter_code
_entity_poly.pdbx_strand_id
1 'polypeptide(L)'
;MGRTFSRCLTGSRPALAPRVEAPSTADAWPRETKPSAKLPEGFLGTWKLVETTNFDSYMKELGVGFATRKVAAMVKPDMIISITDDIITIRTESTVKSTELSFKLGQEFDEVTADDRKVKSLITVDDGVLIHVQKWDGKTTTIRRKIVEDRLVVECLMKDVTSTRIYERLSKE
;
A
#
# COMPACT_ATOMS: atom_id res chain seq x y z
N MET A 1 -67.19 27.81 -28.58
CA MET A 1 -67.36 27.23 -27.22
C MET A 1 -67.60 25.73 -27.37
N GLY A 2 -66.88 24.89 -26.60
CA GLY A 2 -67.02 23.41 -26.60
C GLY A 2 -65.77 22.73 -27.17
N ARG A 3 -64.83 22.24 -26.33
CA ARG A 3 -64.68 20.82 -25.88
C ARG A 3 -64.62 19.86 -27.09
N THR A 4 -63.57 19.06 -27.29
CA THR A 4 -63.39 17.78 -26.57
C THR A 4 -61.99 17.20 -26.84
N PHE A 5 -61.34 16.71 -25.79
CA PHE A 5 -60.13 15.88 -25.80
C PHE A 5 -60.44 14.45 -26.29
N SER A 6 -59.56 13.83 -27.06
CA SER A 6 -59.40 12.37 -27.02
C SER A 6 -57.95 11.93 -27.19
N ARG A 7 -57.46 11.29 -26.11
CA ARG A 7 -56.37 10.30 -26.00
C ARG A 7 -56.35 9.30 -27.17
N CYS A 8 -55.30 8.56 -27.51
CA CYS A 8 -54.26 7.93 -26.68
C CYS A 8 -53.14 7.45 -27.63
N LEU A 9 -51.86 7.58 -27.25
CA LEU A 9 -50.81 6.67 -27.71
C LEU A 9 -50.09 6.17 -26.47
N THR A 10 -50.32 4.89 -26.18
CA THR A 10 -49.62 4.09 -25.18
C THR A 10 -48.17 3.93 -25.59
N GLY A 11 -47.28 4.74 -25.01
CA GLY A 11 -45.84 4.54 -25.09
C GLY A 11 -45.31 4.13 -23.71
N SER A 12 -45.14 2.83 -23.51
CA SER A 12 -44.50 2.25 -22.34
C SER A 12 -43.09 2.83 -22.19
N ARG A 13 -42.86 3.63 -21.13
CA ARG A 13 -41.52 4.11 -20.79
C ARG A 13 -40.66 2.92 -20.34
N PRO A 14 -39.48 2.68 -20.93
CA PRO A 14 -38.56 1.71 -20.38
C PRO A 14 -38.06 2.22 -19.01
N ALA A 15 -38.02 1.33 -18.03
CA ALA A 15 -37.44 1.61 -16.72
C ALA A 15 -35.97 2.02 -16.92
N LEU A 16 -35.61 3.22 -16.46
CA LEU A 16 -34.22 3.65 -16.38
C LEU A 16 -33.48 2.69 -15.44
N ALA A 17 -32.50 1.96 -15.97
CA ALA A 17 -31.55 1.23 -15.14
C ALA A 17 -30.86 2.22 -14.17
N PRO A 18 -30.58 1.82 -12.92
CA PRO A 18 -29.88 2.68 -11.98
C PRO A 18 -28.52 3.07 -12.56
N ARG A 19 -28.27 4.38 -12.61
CA ARG A 19 -26.99 4.96 -13.00
C ARG A 19 -25.94 4.44 -12.02
N VAL A 20 -25.09 3.53 -12.47
CA VAL A 20 -23.87 3.15 -11.74
C VAL A 20 -23.03 4.42 -11.68
N GLU A 21 -22.98 5.06 -10.51
CA GLU A 21 -22.11 6.20 -10.28
C GLU A 21 -20.66 5.72 -10.41
N ALA A 22 -19.95 6.26 -11.40
CA ALA A 22 -18.52 6.01 -11.53
C ALA A 22 -17.81 6.55 -10.28
N PRO A 23 -16.83 5.83 -9.72
CA PRO A 23 -16.12 6.29 -8.53
C PRO A 23 -15.44 7.65 -8.79
N SER A 24 -15.50 8.50 -7.78
CA SER A 24 -14.92 9.85 -7.77
C SER A 24 -13.46 9.83 -8.24
N THR A 25 -13.10 10.78 -9.11
CA THR A 25 -11.73 10.93 -9.65
C THR A 25 -10.68 11.22 -8.57
N ALA A 26 -11.10 11.54 -7.34
CA ALA A 26 -10.21 11.80 -6.21
C ALA A 26 -9.52 10.53 -5.66
N ASP A 27 -10.08 9.35 -5.91
CA ASP A 27 -9.52 8.08 -5.42
C ASP A 27 -8.60 7.39 -6.46
N ALA A 28 -8.66 7.83 -7.71
CA ALA A 28 -7.95 7.22 -8.83
C ALA A 28 -6.44 7.43 -8.72
N TRP A 29 -5.66 6.37 -8.95
CA TRP A 29 -4.21 6.48 -9.08
C TRP A 29 -3.83 7.27 -10.34
N PRO A 30 -2.79 8.14 -10.31
CA PRO A 30 -2.32 8.81 -11.51
C PRO A 30 -1.92 7.79 -12.58
N ARG A 31 -2.58 7.87 -13.74
CA ARG A 31 -2.33 7.02 -14.91
C ARG A 31 -1.10 7.53 -15.67
N GLU A 32 0.08 7.34 -15.10
CA GLU A 32 1.33 7.44 -15.85
C GLU A 32 2.13 6.17 -15.67
N THR A 33 1.98 5.25 -16.63
CA THR A 33 2.81 4.05 -16.74
C THR A 33 4.16 4.44 -17.31
N LYS A 34 5.11 4.81 -16.43
CA LYS A 34 6.54 4.80 -16.76
C LYS A 34 6.95 3.39 -17.21
N PRO A 35 7.95 3.24 -18.11
CA PRO A 35 8.37 1.93 -18.61
C PRO A 35 8.71 1.02 -17.43
N SER A 36 8.35 -0.26 -17.55
CA SER A 36 8.49 -1.34 -16.56
C SER A 36 9.74 -1.15 -15.70
N ALA A 37 9.56 -0.47 -14.56
CA ALA A 37 10.65 -0.29 -13.61
C ALA A 37 10.86 -1.65 -12.96
N LYS A 38 12.09 -2.16 -13.02
CA LYS A 38 12.48 -3.39 -12.33
C LYS A 38 12.85 -3.04 -10.89
N LEU A 39 12.68 -4.00 -9.98
CA LEU A 39 13.22 -3.88 -8.63
C LEU A 39 14.77 -3.83 -8.74
N PRO A 40 15.44 -2.81 -8.19
CA PRO A 40 16.90 -2.80 -8.16
C PRO A 40 17.41 -4.02 -7.37
N GLU A 41 18.42 -4.72 -7.91
CA GLU A 41 18.98 -5.94 -7.30
C GLU A 41 19.49 -5.69 -5.87
N GLY A 42 19.90 -4.45 -5.58
CA GLY A 42 20.32 -4.02 -4.25
C GLY A 42 19.26 -4.20 -3.17
N PHE A 43 17.97 -4.36 -3.49
CA PHE A 43 16.92 -4.68 -2.51
C PHE A 43 16.84 -6.16 -2.15
N LEU A 44 17.29 -7.06 -3.03
CA LEU A 44 17.16 -8.50 -2.83
C LEU A 44 18.01 -8.98 -1.65
N GLY A 45 17.51 -9.97 -0.93
CA GLY A 45 18.17 -10.60 0.21
C GLY A 45 17.46 -10.38 1.54
N THR A 46 18.16 -10.72 2.62
CA THR A 46 17.64 -10.65 3.98
C THR A 46 18.21 -9.42 4.70
N TRP A 47 17.34 -8.71 5.39
CA TRP A 47 17.60 -7.43 6.05
C TRP A 47 17.16 -7.50 7.51
N LYS A 48 18.05 -7.21 8.44
CA LYS A 48 17.78 -7.19 9.87
C LYS A 48 17.56 -5.77 10.35
N LEU A 49 16.47 -5.54 11.09
CA LEU A 49 16.23 -4.23 11.67
C LEU A 49 17.29 -3.90 12.74
N VAL A 50 17.95 -2.76 12.59
CA VAL A 50 18.95 -2.26 13.55
C VAL A 50 18.49 -1.00 14.28
N GLU A 51 17.78 -0.11 13.59
CA GLU A 51 17.36 1.17 14.15
C GLU A 51 15.91 1.48 13.80
N THR A 52 15.21 2.15 14.71
CA THR A 52 13.83 2.59 14.50
C THR A 52 13.58 3.90 15.23
N THR A 53 13.07 4.87 14.49
CA THR A 53 12.79 6.23 14.97
C THR A 53 11.33 6.57 14.70
N ASN A 54 10.65 7.11 15.72
CA ASN A 54 9.28 7.63 15.65
C ASN A 54 8.17 6.62 15.23
N PHE A 55 8.41 5.32 15.37
CA PHE A 55 7.47 4.28 14.92
C PHE A 55 6.19 4.19 15.76
N ASP A 56 6.25 4.46 17.07
CA ASP A 56 5.04 4.53 17.93
C ASP A 56 4.10 5.65 17.47
N SER A 57 4.64 6.83 17.15
CA SER A 57 3.86 7.96 16.63
C SER A 57 3.22 7.63 15.28
N TYR A 58 3.98 6.99 14.37
CA TYR A 58 3.44 6.55 13.09
C TYR A 58 2.29 5.55 13.27
N MET A 59 2.48 4.52 14.11
CA MET A 59 1.41 3.56 14.41
C MET A 59 0.20 4.20 15.11
N LYS A 60 0.43 5.20 15.96
CA LYS A 60 -0.65 5.97 16.58
C LYS A 60 -1.47 6.71 15.52
N GLU A 61 -0.82 7.32 14.55
CA GLU A 61 -1.49 8.04 13.45
C GLU A 61 -2.25 7.10 12.51
N LEU A 62 -1.75 5.88 12.32
CA LEU A 62 -2.49 4.81 11.63
C LEU A 62 -3.77 4.39 12.38
N GLY A 63 -3.87 4.66 13.69
CA GLY A 63 -4.98 4.26 14.56
C GLY A 63 -4.74 2.94 15.31
N VAL A 64 -3.50 2.44 15.34
CA VAL A 64 -3.14 1.20 16.05
C VAL A 64 -3.27 1.40 17.57
N GLY A 65 -3.91 0.46 18.28
CA GLY A 65 -4.12 0.52 19.72
C GLY A 65 -2.83 0.50 20.57
N PHE A 66 -2.85 1.13 21.74
CA PHE A 66 -1.66 1.35 22.58
C PHE A 66 -0.87 0.06 22.91
N ALA A 67 -1.56 -1.02 23.26
CA ALA A 67 -0.91 -2.29 23.59
C ALA A 67 -0.13 -2.87 22.39
N THR A 68 -0.76 -2.93 21.21
CA THR A 68 -0.12 -3.40 19.97
C THR A 68 1.10 -2.56 19.60
N ARG A 69 1.03 -1.23 19.79
CA ARG A 69 2.17 -0.35 19.51
C ARG A 69 3.36 -0.62 20.43
N LYS A 70 3.13 -0.90 21.71
CA LYS A 70 4.22 -1.25 22.65
C LYS A 70 4.91 -2.54 22.24
N VAL A 71 4.15 -3.57 21.88
CA VAL A 71 4.73 -4.83 21.37
C VAL A 71 5.50 -4.57 20.08
N ALA A 72 4.90 -3.90 19.10
CA ALA A 72 5.51 -3.65 17.79
C ALA A 72 6.80 -2.79 17.86
N ALA A 73 6.93 -1.91 18.87
CA ALA A 73 8.15 -1.13 19.10
C ALA A 73 9.31 -1.96 19.68
N MET A 74 9.02 -3.07 20.37
CA MET A 74 10.05 -3.95 20.95
C MET A 74 10.53 -5.04 19.97
N VAL A 75 9.73 -5.33 18.95
CA VAL A 75 10.01 -6.39 17.98
C VAL A 75 11.00 -5.89 16.92
N LYS A 76 12.02 -6.71 16.65
CA LYS A 76 13.00 -6.50 15.57
C LYS A 76 12.75 -7.50 14.46
N PRO A 77 11.86 -7.20 13.49
CA PRO A 77 11.64 -8.10 12.39
C PRO A 77 12.81 -8.14 11.41
N ASP A 78 13.00 -9.30 10.81
CA ASP A 78 13.82 -9.49 9.62
C ASP A 78 12.93 -9.32 8.37
N MET A 79 13.45 -8.68 7.34
CA MET A 79 12.77 -8.43 6.07
C MET A 79 13.51 -9.17 4.97
N ILE A 80 12.84 -10.10 4.31
CA ILE A 80 13.35 -10.90 3.21
C ILE A 80 12.66 -10.40 1.95
N ILE A 81 13.46 -9.97 0.97
CA ILE A 81 12.97 -9.51 -0.32
C ILE A 81 13.51 -10.46 -1.39
N SER A 82 12.61 -11.10 -2.12
CA SER A 82 12.93 -12.00 -3.22
C SER A 82 12.14 -11.65 -4.47
N ILE A 83 12.62 -12.12 -5.61
CA ILE A 83 11.93 -12.00 -6.89
C ILE A 83 11.94 -13.36 -7.59
N THR A 84 10.77 -13.79 -8.05
CA THR A 84 10.59 -14.99 -8.86
C THR A 84 9.85 -14.56 -10.12
N ASP A 85 10.52 -14.66 -11.28
CA ASP A 85 10.07 -14.10 -12.55
C ASP A 85 9.76 -12.59 -12.44
N ASP A 86 8.48 -12.21 -12.51
CA ASP A 86 7.99 -10.84 -12.37
C ASP A 86 7.31 -10.57 -11.02
N ILE A 87 7.30 -11.56 -10.12
CA ILE A 87 6.63 -11.48 -8.82
C ILE A 87 7.67 -11.17 -7.76
N ILE A 88 7.50 -10.03 -7.09
CA ILE A 88 8.31 -9.62 -5.95
C ILE A 88 7.60 -10.08 -4.69
N THR A 89 8.34 -10.72 -3.80
CA THR A 89 7.85 -11.13 -2.49
C THR A 89 8.63 -10.38 -1.41
N ILE A 90 7.90 -9.67 -0.55
CA ILE A 90 8.43 -9.06 0.67
C ILE A 90 7.85 -9.84 1.85
N ARG A 91 8.70 -10.56 2.55
CA ARG A 91 8.36 -11.29 3.77
C ARG A 91 8.98 -10.58 4.96
N THR A 92 8.16 -10.28 5.95
CA THR A 92 8.59 -9.71 7.23
C THR A 92 8.39 -10.76 8.30
N GLU A 93 9.47 -11.23 8.90
CA GLU A 93 9.45 -12.26 9.94
C GLU A 93 9.77 -11.64 11.28
N SER A 94 9.06 -12.06 12.32
CA SER A 94 9.38 -11.66 13.68
C SER A 94 9.01 -12.73 14.69
N THR A 95 9.47 -12.58 15.93
CA THR A 95 9.10 -13.47 17.05
C THR A 95 7.60 -13.47 17.36
N VAL A 96 6.83 -12.52 16.83
CA VAL A 96 5.40 -12.35 17.14
C VAL A 96 4.52 -12.75 15.95
N LYS A 97 4.81 -12.22 14.76
CA LYS A 97 4.02 -12.46 13.54
C LYS A 97 4.94 -12.42 12.33
N SER A 98 4.72 -13.35 11.40
CA SER A 98 5.31 -13.30 10.06
C SER A 98 4.24 -12.93 9.06
N THR A 99 4.55 -11.98 8.18
CA THR A 99 3.66 -11.51 7.11
C THR A 99 4.39 -11.60 5.78
N GLU A 100 3.71 -12.09 4.76
CA GLU A 100 4.25 -12.21 3.41
C GLU A 100 3.37 -11.47 2.43
N LEU A 101 4.01 -10.77 1.50
CA LEU A 101 3.37 -9.96 0.48
C LEU A 101 3.98 -10.25 -0.87
N SER A 102 3.17 -10.74 -1.82
CA SER A 102 3.61 -11.03 -3.20
C SER A 102 2.86 -10.14 -4.18
N PHE A 103 3.58 -9.41 -5.02
CA PHE A 103 3.01 -8.40 -5.90
C PHE A 103 3.82 -8.21 -7.19
N LYS A 104 3.21 -7.54 -8.16
CA LYS A 104 3.87 -7.04 -9.37
C LYS A 104 3.97 -5.52 -9.33
N LEU A 105 5.09 -4.97 -9.78
CA LEU A 105 5.27 -3.51 -9.82
C LEU A 105 4.24 -2.85 -10.74
N GLY A 106 3.67 -1.74 -10.27
CA GLY A 106 2.67 -0.97 -11.01
C GLY A 106 1.27 -1.61 -11.04
N GLN A 107 1.04 -2.71 -10.32
CA GLN A 107 -0.27 -3.36 -10.24
C GLN A 107 -0.88 -3.19 -8.86
N GLU A 108 -2.16 -2.80 -8.82
CA GLU A 108 -2.91 -2.70 -7.58
C GLU A 108 -3.31 -4.09 -7.09
N PHE A 109 -3.29 -4.29 -5.77
CA PHE A 109 -3.72 -5.53 -5.14
C PHE A 109 -4.32 -5.27 -3.75
N ASP A 110 -5.11 -6.22 -3.25
CA ASP A 110 -5.65 -6.18 -1.90
C ASP A 110 -4.62 -6.73 -0.92
N GLU A 111 -4.30 -5.96 0.13
CA GLU A 111 -3.34 -6.32 1.18
C GLU A 111 -4.05 -6.40 2.53
N VAL A 112 -3.69 -7.40 3.33
CA VAL A 112 -4.01 -7.44 4.77
C VAL A 112 -2.73 -7.13 5.53
N THR A 113 -2.69 -5.96 6.17
CA THR A 113 -1.50 -5.49 6.88
C THR A 113 -1.29 -6.25 8.19
N ALA A 114 -0.09 -6.14 8.78
CA ALA A 114 0.25 -6.80 10.04
C ALA A 114 -0.67 -6.43 11.21
N ASP A 115 -1.26 -5.23 11.17
CA ASP A 115 -2.27 -4.70 12.10
C ASP A 115 -3.73 -4.96 11.66
N ASP A 116 -3.93 -5.95 10.79
CA ASP A 116 -5.21 -6.50 10.34
C ASP A 116 -6.12 -5.51 9.58
N ARG A 117 -5.54 -4.47 8.97
CA ARG A 117 -6.28 -3.59 8.05
C ARG A 117 -6.34 -4.19 6.65
N LYS A 118 -7.51 -4.11 6.03
CA LYS A 118 -7.69 -4.40 4.60
C LYS A 118 -7.46 -3.12 3.82
N VAL A 119 -6.43 -3.10 2.98
CA VAL A 119 -6.02 -1.91 2.24
C VAL A 119 -5.86 -2.25 0.76
N LYS A 120 -6.05 -1.25 -0.11
CA LYS A 120 -5.60 -1.35 -1.50
C LYS A 120 -4.18 -0.83 -1.57
N SER A 121 -3.29 -1.66 -2.09
CA SER A 121 -1.87 -1.39 -2.16
C SER A 121 -1.39 -1.28 -3.59
N LEU A 122 -0.46 -0.36 -3.82
CA LEU A 122 0.25 -0.20 -5.08
C LEU A 122 1.71 0.08 -4.81
N ILE A 123 2.56 -0.71 -5.45
CA ILE A 123 4.01 -0.63 -5.29
C ILE A 123 4.64 -0.28 -6.62
N THR A 124 5.46 0.77 -6.61
CA THR A 124 6.15 1.32 -7.77
C THR A 124 7.61 1.58 -7.44
N VAL A 125 8.46 1.66 -8.45
CA VAL A 125 9.85 2.11 -8.30
C VAL A 125 10.00 3.43 -9.03
N ASP A 126 10.48 4.45 -8.32
CA ASP A 126 10.80 5.77 -8.89
C ASP A 126 12.21 6.15 -8.44
N ASP A 127 13.10 6.39 -9.41
CA ASP A 127 14.51 6.76 -9.18
C ASP A 127 15.25 5.87 -8.16
N GLY A 128 15.07 4.54 -8.27
CA GLY A 128 15.69 3.57 -7.37
C GLY A 128 15.05 3.48 -5.97
N VAL A 129 14.00 4.26 -5.71
CA VAL A 129 13.21 4.19 -4.48
C VAL A 129 11.97 3.33 -4.71
N LEU A 130 11.78 2.30 -3.89
CA LEU A 130 10.58 1.47 -3.90
C LEU A 130 9.50 2.16 -3.06
N ILE A 131 8.45 2.63 -3.72
CA ILE A 131 7.33 3.37 -3.13
C ILE A 131 6.12 2.44 -3.03
N HIS A 132 5.70 2.15 -1.81
CA HIS A 132 4.52 1.36 -1.49
C HIS A 132 3.46 2.26 -0.87
N VAL A 133 2.37 2.48 -1.59
CA VAL A 133 1.23 3.27 -1.09
C VAL A 133 0.10 2.34 -0.71
N GLN A 134 -0.46 2.56 0.47
CA GLN A 134 -1.64 1.84 0.95
C GLN A 134 -2.77 2.82 1.19
N LYS A 135 -3.95 2.53 0.63
CA LYS A 135 -5.18 3.33 0.77
C LYS A 135 -6.27 2.52 1.45
N TRP A 136 -6.96 3.10 2.43
CA TRP A 136 -8.12 2.51 3.10
C TRP A 136 -8.97 3.61 3.76
N ASP A 137 -10.30 3.48 3.75
CA ASP A 137 -11.22 4.40 4.45
C ASP A 137 -10.91 5.90 4.27
N GLY A 138 -10.54 6.33 3.06
CA GLY A 138 -10.15 7.71 2.75
C GLY A 138 -8.79 8.17 3.32
N LYS A 139 -8.05 7.26 3.97
CA LYS A 139 -6.68 7.46 4.46
C LYS A 139 -5.66 6.91 3.46
N THR A 140 -4.47 7.47 3.49
CA THR A 140 -3.34 7.02 2.67
C THR A 140 -2.06 7.06 3.49
N THR A 141 -1.32 5.96 3.52
CA THR A 141 0.05 5.90 4.05
C THR A 141 1.00 5.56 2.92
N THR A 142 2.23 6.07 2.99
CA THR A 142 3.29 5.79 2.02
C THR A 142 4.50 5.21 2.73
N ILE A 143 5.00 4.08 2.24
CA ILE A 143 6.21 3.43 2.72
C ILE A 143 7.24 3.53 1.60
N ARG A 144 8.31 4.28 1.82
CA ARG A 144 9.44 4.41 0.90
C ARG A 144 10.58 3.54 1.38
N ARG A 145 11.15 2.76 0.48
CA ARG A 145 12.34 1.94 0.76
C ARG A 145 13.44 2.36 -0.20
N LYS A 146 14.61 2.70 0.32
CA LYS A 146 15.79 3.11 -0.45
C LYS A 146 17.03 2.43 0.11
N ILE A 147 17.98 2.12 -0.76
CA ILE A 147 19.30 1.66 -0.36
C ILE A 147 20.22 2.86 -0.21
N VAL A 148 20.83 3.03 0.96
CA VAL A 148 21.80 4.08 1.26
C VAL A 148 22.99 3.41 1.93
N GLU A 149 24.18 3.48 1.32
CA GLU A 149 25.42 2.96 1.90
C GLU A 149 25.29 1.50 2.40
N ASP A 150 24.80 0.59 1.55
CA ASP A 150 24.55 -0.83 1.88
C ASP A 150 23.50 -1.10 2.97
N ARG A 151 22.74 -0.07 3.40
CA ARG A 151 21.62 -0.20 4.33
C ARG A 151 20.29 0.01 3.64
N LEU A 152 19.29 -0.75 4.06
CA LEU A 152 17.91 -0.55 3.63
C LEU A 152 17.24 0.44 4.59
N VAL A 153 16.99 1.64 4.10
CA VAL A 153 16.28 2.71 4.82
C VAL A 153 14.81 2.68 4.43
N VAL A 154 13.94 2.48 5.41
CA VAL A 154 12.49 2.44 5.25
C VAL A 154 11.87 3.65 5.94
N GLU A 155 11.24 4.53 5.17
CA GLU A 155 10.53 5.71 5.65
C GLU A 155 9.03 5.46 5.54
N CYS A 156 8.33 5.45 6.67
CA CYS A 156 6.88 5.31 6.75
C CYS A 156 6.26 6.68 7.00
N LEU A 157 5.44 7.16 6.07
CA LEU A 157 4.83 8.49 6.08
C LEU A 157 3.31 8.37 6.19
N MET A 158 2.73 9.00 7.21
CA MET A 158 1.29 9.13 7.39
C MET A 158 0.98 10.54 7.85
N LYS A 159 0.27 11.32 7.02
CA LYS A 159 0.03 12.76 7.24
C LYS A 159 1.36 13.49 7.55
N ASP A 160 1.44 14.17 8.68
CA ASP A 160 2.62 14.92 9.12
C ASP A 160 3.63 14.07 9.91
N VAL A 161 3.37 12.78 10.10
CA VAL A 161 4.22 11.87 10.88
C VAL A 161 5.08 11.03 9.96
N THR A 162 6.40 11.12 10.16
CA THR A 162 7.39 10.26 9.49
C THR A 162 8.11 9.38 10.52
N SER A 163 8.19 8.09 10.23
CA SER A 163 9.03 7.13 10.95
C SER A 163 10.11 6.59 10.03
N THR A 164 11.32 6.46 10.56
CA THR A 164 12.47 5.90 9.82
C THR A 164 12.91 4.62 10.49
N ARG A 165 13.11 3.57 9.68
CA ARG A 165 13.62 2.26 10.12
C ARG A 165 14.83 1.91 9.27
N ILE A 166 15.93 1.56 9.90
CA ILE A 166 17.18 1.21 9.22
C ILE A 166 17.41 -0.28 9.40
N TYR A 167 17.68 -0.95 8.29
CA TYR A 167 18.00 -2.37 8.25
C TYR A 167 19.40 -2.59 7.67
N GLU A 168 20.11 -3.56 8.23
CA GLU A 168 21.40 -4.04 7.75
C GLU A 168 21.25 -5.39 7.08
N ARG A 169 22.04 -5.64 6.04
CA ARG A 169 22.00 -6.90 5.31
C ARG A 169 22.48 -8.05 6.19
N LEU A 170 21.67 -9.10 6.31
CA LEU A 170 22.02 -10.33 7.00
C LEU A 170 22.91 -11.18 6.06
N SER A 171 24.22 -10.92 6.12
CA SER A 171 25.33 -11.50 5.34
C SER A 171 25.31 -11.27 3.81
N LYS A 172 26.47 -10.83 3.27
CA LYS A 172 26.89 -11.10 1.90
C LYS A 172 27.48 -12.51 1.95
N GLU A 173 26.85 -13.49 1.31
CA GLU A 173 27.53 -14.76 1.01
C GLU A 173 28.54 -14.53 -0.12
#